data_AF-A0AAN6XFW5-F1
#
_entry.id   AF-A0AAN6XFW5-F1
#
_cell.length_a   1.000
_cell.length_b   1.000
_cell.length_c   1.000
_cell.angle_alpha   90.00
_cell.angle_beta   90.00
_cell.angle_gamma   90.00
#
_symmetry.space_group_name_H-M   'P 1'
#
loop_
_entity.id
_entity.type
_entity.pdbx_description
1 polymer ?
#
loop_
_entity_poly.entity_id
_entity_poly.type
_entity_poly.pdbx_seq_one_letter_code
_entity_poly.pdbx_strand_id
1 'polypeptide(L)'
;MAIQLRLIGRLSRVPLSTVVRGGVNLSKCPRIATVRTLSSLTAPRTAALRSQWLGSQPSLILRATFASKSSTQSSVKNIAVEEQALLAEAEKAKGQQQQQQQQQQQDGQAKKEKTEYPERLMIYHAGTGKTTFLGTLRFATLLLFAGFGLVLTPHYLKSGAPLQYPLASLACGLIPLLYVGYFTTPFVTFVHLRLPPYARWSTPILQRFAKSAPPNTQVDITTLSLTGTPRHSSMMLSDLRPTKQRFGMVNFERDTKGLNEKRKWWRWRAVGKFNIQEGNEKNCRAGWVWKDVAEGIRTRAKVGAGGGGGGKGGVGNGRKTGQ
;
A
#
# COMPACT_ATOMS: atom_id res chain seq x y z
N MET A 1 -20.53 -52.87 11.79
CA MET A 1 -20.37 -52.31 13.15
C MET A 1 -20.60 -50.81 13.08
N ALA A 2 -21.74 -50.35 13.60
CA ALA A 2 -22.16 -48.96 13.60
C ALA A 2 -21.92 -48.36 14.99
N ILE A 3 -21.25 -47.21 15.07
CA ILE A 3 -21.07 -46.48 16.33
C ILE A 3 -21.82 -45.16 16.22
N GLN A 4 -22.80 -45.06 17.13
CA GLN A 4 -23.83 -44.04 17.30
C GLN A 4 -23.27 -42.71 17.84
N LEU A 5 -23.84 -41.61 17.34
CA LEU A 5 -23.77 -40.28 17.95
C LEU A 5 -24.48 -40.24 19.32
N ARG A 6 -23.95 -39.44 20.25
CA ARG A 6 -24.74 -38.88 21.37
C ARG A 6 -24.38 -37.43 21.62
N LEU A 7 -25.25 -36.53 21.15
CA LEU A 7 -25.38 -35.15 21.62
C LEU A 7 -26.08 -35.17 22.99
N ILE A 8 -25.58 -34.40 23.96
CA ILE A 8 -26.35 -33.95 25.12
C ILE A 8 -26.14 -32.44 25.23
N GLY A 9 -27.20 -31.68 24.99
CA GLY A 9 -27.28 -30.26 25.29
C GLY A 9 -27.75 -30.02 26.72
N ARG A 10 -27.42 -28.84 27.26
CA ARG A 10 -28.19 -28.22 28.35
C ARG A 10 -28.14 -26.70 28.20
N LEU A 11 -29.25 -26.15 27.71
CA LEU A 11 -29.64 -24.76 27.82
C LEU A 11 -30.11 -24.50 29.26
N SER A 12 -29.72 -23.37 29.85
CA SER A 12 -30.47 -22.76 30.95
C SER A 12 -30.52 -21.25 30.77
N ARG A 13 -31.72 -20.70 30.98
CA ARG A 13 -32.10 -19.29 30.80
C ARG A 13 -31.92 -18.50 32.12
N VAL A 14 -31.67 -17.21 31.92
CA VAL A 14 -31.74 -15.96 32.72
C VAL A 14 -32.75 -15.93 33.90
N PRO A 15 -32.61 -15.03 34.91
CA PRO A 15 -33.20 -13.67 34.79
C PRO A 15 -32.42 -12.48 35.43
N LEU A 16 -32.88 -11.27 35.09
CA LEU A 16 -32.45 -9.91 35.46
C LEU A 16 -32.67 -9.52 36.95
N SER A 17 -31.85 -8.59 37.47
CA SER A 17 -32.27 -7.29 38.08
C SER A 17 -31.01 -6.45 38.43
N THR A 18 -30.83 -5.20 37.96
CA THR A 18 -31.32 -3.85 38.38
C THR A 18 -30.53 -3.18 39.53
N VAL A 19 -30.20 -1.89 39.32
CA VAL A 19 -29.78 -0.82 40.29
C VAL A 19 -28.30 -0.90 40.72
N VAL A 20 -27.43 0.11 40.57
CA VAL A 20 -27.34 1.36 41.35
C VAL A 20 -26.45 2.40 40.65
N ARG A 21 -26.89 3.67 40.72
CA ARG A 21 -26.17 4.92 40.41
C ARG A 21 -24.94 5.12 41.30
N GLY A 22 -23.86 5.68 40.74
CA GLY A 22 -22.81 6.28 41.56
C GLY A 22 -21.76 6.98 40.71
N GLY A 23 -21.91 8.30 40.54
CA GLY A 23 -20.85 9.14 39.99
C GLY A 23 -19.76 9.38 41.03
N VAL A 24 -18.50 9.35 40.59
CA VAL A 24 -17.39 9.98 41.29
C VAL A 24 -16.46 10.59 40.25
N ASN A 25 -16.46 11.91 40.19
CA ASN A 25 -15.41 12.74 39.63
C ASN A 25 -14.24 12.69 40.63
N LEU A 26 -13.00 12.43 40.19
CA LEU A 26 -11.80 12.90 40.91
C LEU A 26 -10.56 12.80 40.02
N SER A 27 -10.05 13.97 39.72
CA SER A 27 -8.66 14.32 39.42
C SER A 27 -7.61 13.40 40.04
N LYS A 28 -6.57 13.07 39.27
CA LYS A 28 -5.16 13.45 39.55
C LYS A 28 -4.21 12.75 38.57
N CYS A 29 -3.40 13.55 37.89
CA CYS A 29 -2.15 13.11 37.29
C CYS A 29 -1.19 12.60 38.39
N PRO A 30 -0.25 11.72 38.02
CA PRO A 30 1.14 12.11 38.23
C PRO A 30 2.02 11.89 36.99
N ARG A 31 2.83 12.92 36.72
CA ARG A 31 4.11 12.85 36.02
C ARG A 31 5.05 11.92 36.77
N ILE A 32 5.73 11.00 36.07
CA ILE A 32 7.02 10.44 36.51
C ILE A 32 7.96 10.30 35.29
N ALA A 33 9.11 10.97 35.43
CA ALA A 33 10.48 10.74 34.91
C ALA A 33 10.63 10.12 33.51
N THR A 34 11.22 10.78 32.49
CA THR A 34 12.61 11.28 32.37
C THR A 34 13.67 10.30 32.88
N VAL A 35 14.08 9.36 32.02
CA VAL A 35 15.40 8.73 32.13
C VAL A 35 16.13 8.92 30.81
N ARG A 36 17.24 9.66 30.93
CA ARG A 36 18.24 9.98 29.94
C ARG A 36 19.42 9.07 30.27
N THR A 37 19.78 8.15 29.39
CA THR A 37 21.05 7.41 29.50
C THR A 37 21.83 7.47 28.20
N LEU A 38 23.09 7.84 28.39
CA LEU A 38 24.18 8.09 27.45
C LEU A 38 24.50 6.80 26.67
N SER A 39 24.63 6.86 25.34
CA SER A 39 25.91 6.98 24.62
C SER A 39 27.01 6.03 25.12
N SER A 40 27.29 4.97 24.35
CA SER A 40 28.58 4.70 23.72
C SER A 40 28.74 3.22 23.33
N LEU A 41 29.68 3.00 22.41
CA LEU A 41 30.35 1.74 22.05
C LEU A 41 29.84 0.97 20.81
N THR A 42 30.59 1.25 19.74
CA THR A 42 31.40 0.26 19.00
C THR A 42 30.72 -0.52 17.89
N ALA A 43 30.99 -0.07 16.66
CA ALA A 43 30.88 -0.86 15.45
C ALA A 43 31.93 -1.97 15.41
N PRO A 44 31.61 -3.09 14.72
CA PRO A 44 32.60 -3.70 13.87
C PRO A 44 32.11 -3.91 12.44
N ARG A 45 33.00 -3.56 11.50
CA ARG A 45 33.07 -4.06 10.12
C ARG A 45 33.44 -5.54 10.15
N THR A 46 32.76 -6.37 9.37
CA THR A 46 33.32 -7.56 8.68
C THR A 46 32.26 -8.05 7.69
N ALA A 47 32.48 -7.85 6.39
CA ALA A 47 33.15 -8.80 5.50
C ALA A 47 32.20 -9.93 5.06
N ALA A 48 31.59 -9.71 3.90
CA ALA A 48 30.85 -10.71 3.14
C ALA A 48 31.81 -11.79 2.64
N LEU A 49 31.49 -13.05 2.94
CA LEU A 49 32.15 -14.23 2.37
C LEU A 49 31.17 -14.92 1.42
N ARG A 50 31.63 -15.03 0.18
CA ARG A 50 30.96 -15.52 -1.02
C ARG A 50 31.38 -16.97 -1.23
N SER A 51 30.41 -17.88 -1.32
CA SER A 51 30.57 -19.26 -1.82
C SER A 51 29.38 -19.51 -2.76
N GLN A 52 29.51 -19.40 -4.08
CA GLN A 52 30.05 -20.38 -5.03
C GLN A 52 29.28 -21.72 -4.98
N TRP A 53 28.60 -22.06 -6.10
CA TRP A 53 28.20 -23.38 -6.64
C TRP A 53 27.07 -23.11 -7.67
N LEU A 54 27.44 -22.92 -8.95
CA LEU A 54 27.44 -23.92 -10.03
C LEU A 54 26.03 -24.25 -10.55
N GLY A 55 25.58 -23.40 -11.48
CA GLY A 55 24.52 -23.71 -12.43
C GLY A 55 25.06 -24.59 -13.55
N SER A 56 24.32 -25.67 -13.81
CA SER A 56 24.54 -26.71 -14.79
C SER A 56 23.50 -26.54 -15.91
N GLN A 57 23.86 -26.98 -17.13
CA GLN A 57 23.04 -27.24 -18.32
C GLN A 57 22.86 -26.09 -19.36
N PRO A 58 22.48 -26.38 -20.63
CA PRO A 58 23.43 -26.80 -21.66
C PRO A 58 23.22 -26.09 -23.04
N SER A 59 24.24 -26.24 -23.88
CA SER A 59 24.23 -26.26 -25.36
C SER A 59 23.02 -25.71 -26.14
N LEU A 60 23.23 -24.59 -26.83
CA LEU A 60 22.73 -24.43 -28.20
C LEU A 60 23.88 -24.11 -29.14
N ILE A 61 24.02 -25.02 -30.10
CA ILE A 61 25.06 -25.13 -31.12
C ILE A 61 24.77 -24.11 -32.20
N LEU A 62 25.71 -23.20 -32.45
CA LEU A 62 25.84 -22.53 -33.74
C LEU A 62 27.31 -22.60 -34.16
N ARG A 63 27.52 -23.51 -35.10
CA ARG A 63 28.78 -23.94 -35.69
C ARG A 63 29.19 -22.89 -36.72
N ALA A 64 30.12 -22.01 -36.37
CA ALA A 64 30.84 -21.18 -37.32
C ALA A 64 32.28 -21.70 -37.41
N THR A 65 32.60 -22.35 -38.52
CA THR A 65 33.95 -22.74 -38.88
C THR A 65 34.74 -21.50 -39.29
N PHE A 66 35.78 -21.15 -38.53
CA PHE A 66 36.89 -20.36 -39.04
C PHE A 66 38.21 -20.97 -38.55
N ALA A 67 39.10 -21.14 -39.52
CA ALA A 67 40.38 -21.80 -39.38
C ALA A 67 41.44 -20.88 -38.76
N SER A 68 42.30 -21.51 -37.96
CA SER A 68 43.74 -21.29 -37.84
C SER A 68 44.26 -19.86 -37.59
N LYS A 69 44.78 -19.64 -36.37
CA LYS A 69 46.20 -19.30 -36.15
C LYS A 69 46.53 -19.27 -34.66
N SER A 70 47.59 -19.99 -34.30
CA SER A 70 48.25 -19.97 -33.00
C SER A 70 48.89 -18.62 -32.72
N SER A 71 48.50 -17.96 -31.62
CA SER A 71 49.26 -16.85 -31.05
C SER A 71 48.84 -16.60 -29.60
N THR A 72 49.75 -16.95 -28.70
CA THR A 72 50.16 -16.10 -27.57
C THR A 72 49.08 -15.73 -26.54
N GLN A 73 48.89 -16.64 -25.58
CA GLN A 73 49.06 -16.43 -24.14
C GLN A 73 49.18 -14.98 -23.60
N SER A 74 48.22 -14.11 -23.86
CA SER A 74 48.14 -12.78 -23.21
C SER A 74 46.72 -12.21 -23.26
N SER A 75 45.71 -12.98 -22.85
CA SER A 75 44.32 -12.49 -22.84
C SER A 75 43.44 -13.17 -21.79
N VAL A 76 43.97 -13.32 -20.56
CA VAL A 76 43.15 -13.73 -19.39
C VAL A 76 43.02 -12.60 -18.37
N LYS A 77 43.85 -11.54 -18.47
CA LYS A 77 43.75 -10.37 -17.59
C LYS A 77 42.72 -9.33 -18.04
N ASN A 78 42.33 -9.30 -19.31
CA ASN A 78 41.42 -8.27 -19.84
C ASN A 78 39.93 -8.62 -19.68
N ILE A 79 39.57 -9.91 -19.63
CA ILE A 79 38.17 -10.36 -19.52
C ILE A 79 37.63 -10.18 -18.09
N ALA A 80 38.47 -10.41 -17.07
CA ALA A 80 38.09 -10.21 -15.66
C ALA A 80 37.91 -8.72 -15.30
N VAL A 81 38.59 -7.81 -16.01
CA VAL A 81 38.42 -6.36 -15.83
C VAL A 81 37.11 -5.88 -16.47
N GLU A 82 36.73 -6.44 -17.61
CA GLU A 82 35.48 -6.12 -18.31
C GLU A 82 34.24 -6.63 -17.55
N GLU A 83 34.32 -7.83 -16.94
CA GLU A 83 33.22 -8.37 -16.13
C GLU A 83 33.00 -7.58 -14.82
N GLN A 84 34.06 -7.04 -14.22
CA GLN A 84 33.93 -6.14 -13.06
C GLN A 84 33.43 -4.74 -13.46
N ALA A 85 33.74 -4.26 -14.66
CA ALA A 85 33.20 -3.01 -15.18
C ALA A 85 31.67 -3.12 -15.40
N LEU A 86 31.18 -4.24 -15.94
CA LEU A 86 29.74 -4.48 -16.15
C LEU A 86 28.96 -4.67 -14.83
N LEU A 87 29.56 -5.30 -13.82
CA LEU A 87 28.95 -5.39 -12.49
C LEU A 87 28.91 -4.03 -11.78
N ALA A 88 29.94 -3.19 -11.95
CA ALA A 88 29.95 -1.83 -11.42
C ALA A 88 28.94 -0.91 -12.12
N GLU A 89 28.70 -1.08 -13.43
CA GLU A 89 27.63 -0.37 -14.15
C GLU A 89 26.23 -0.85 -13.74
N ALA A 90 26.05 -2.14 -13.49
CA ALA A 90 24.78 -2.69 -13.00
C ALA A 90 24.41 -2.19 -11.59
N GLU A 91 25.40 -1.98 -10.71
CA GLU A 91 25.17 -1.37 -9.40
C GLU A 91 24.86 0.13 -9.50
N LYS A 92 25.52 0.87 -10.40
CA LYS A 92 25.18 2.27 -10.71
C LYS A 92 23.76 2.39 -11.27
N ALA A 93 23.32 1.47 -12.12
CA ALA A 93 21.96 1.44 -12.67
C ALA A 93 20.89 1.19 -11.58
N LYS A 94 21.18 0.35 -10.58
CA LYS A 94 20.28 0.13 -9.42
C LYS A 94 20.22 1.35 -8.49
N GLY A 95 21.36 2.02 -8.26
CA GLY A 95 21.41 3.29 -7.52
C GLY A 95 20.61 4.40 -8.20
N GLN A 96 20.66 4.48 -9.54
CA GLN A 96 19.90 5.45 -10.34
C GLN A 96 18.38 5.17 -10.32
N GLN A 97 17.95 3.90 -10.32
CA GLN A 97 16.51 3.58 -10.21
C GLN A 97 15.92 3.88 -8.82
N GLN A 98 16.72 3.74 -7.76
CA GLN A 98 16.31 4.16 -6.41
C GLN A 98 16.34 5.69 -6.26
N GLN A 99 17.30 6.37 -6.89
CA GLN A 99 17.35 7.83 -6.93
C GLN A 99 16.22 8.42 -7.79
N GLN A 100 15.81 7.81 -8.91
CA GLN A 100 14.66 8.27 -9.70
C GLN A 100 13.32 8.13 -8.96
N GLN A 101 13.16 7.14 -8.08
CA GLN A 101 11.97 7.03 -7.22
C GLN A 101 11.96 8.06 -6.08
N GLN A 102 13.12 8.54 -5.63
CA GLN A 102 13.23 9.66 -4.70
C GLN A 102 13.19 11.03 -5.42
N GLN A 103 13.70 11.13 -6.65
CA GLN A 103 13.65 12.33 -7.48
C GLN A 103 12.26 12.62 -8.03
N GLN A 104 11.41 11.63 -8.33
CA GLN A 104 9.99 11.92 -8.62
C GLN A 104 9.20 12.45 -7.41
N GLN A 105 9.76 12.37 -6.19
CA GLN A 105 9.24 13.06 -5.02
C GLN A 105 9.84 14.48 -4.84
N GLN A 106 10.94 14.81 -5.53
CA GLN A 106 11.64 16.11 -5.43
C GLN A 106 11.54 16.98 -6.71
N ASP A 107 11.31 16.43 -7.90
CA ASP A 107 11.26 17.12 -9.21
C ASP A 107 10.00 17.99 -9.41
N GLY A 108 9.13 18.08 -8.40
CA GLY A 108 8.09 19.11 -8.33
C GLY A 108 8.60 20.49 -7.93
N GLN A 109 9.89 20.64 -7.63
CA GLN A 109 10.55 21.92 -7.34
C GLN A 109 10.99 22.66 -8.61
N ALA A 110 10.13 22.69 -9.63
CA ALA A 110 10.27 23.67 -10.70
C ALA A 110 10.03 25.06 -10.09
N LYS A 111 11.12 25.77 -9.79
CA LYS A 111 11.30 27.23 -9.61
C LYS A 111 9.96 28.00 -9.49
N LYS A 112 9.42 28.15 -8.27
CA LYS A 112 8.14 28.81 -8.02
C LYS A 112 8.32 29.97 -7.05
N GLU A 113 7.63 31.07 -7.35
CA GLU A 113 7.36 32.19 -6.44
C GLU A 113 7.03 31.69 -5.03
N LYS A 114 7.32 32.51 -4.01
CA LYS A 114 7.13 32.16 -2.59
C LYS A 114 5.65 31.94 -2.24
N THR A 115 5.09 30.79 -2.62
CA THR A 115 3.77 30.31 -2.19
C THR A 115 3.89 29.54 -0.89
N GLU A 116 2.95 29.72 0.05
CA GLU A 116 2.96 29.03 1.34
C GLU A 116 2.85 27.50 1.19
N TYR A 117 2.08 27.04 0.19
CA TYR A 117 1.86 25.62 -0.07
C TYR A 117 2.33 25.17 -1.45
N PRO A 118 2.88 23.94 -1.56
CA PRO A 118 3.23 23.37 -2.85
C PRO A 118 1.98 22.97 -3.64
N GLU A 119 2.14 22.82 -4.95
CA GLU A 119 1.09 22.31 -5.85
C GLU A 119 0.58 20.93 -5.46
N ARG A 120 1.48 20.06 -5.01
CA ARG A 120 1.17 18.71 -4.58
C ARG A 120 1.23 18.67 -3.06
N LEU A 121 0.09 18.92 -2.42
CA LEU A 121 -0.01 19.00 -0.97
C LEU A 121 -0.19 17.60 -0.38
N MET A 122 0.70 17.17 0.51
CA MET A 122 0.51 15.93 1.28
C MET A 122 -0.53 16.16 2.38
N ILE A 123 -1.68 15.52 2.23
CA ILE A 123 -2.83 15.63 3.14
C ILE A 123 -3.00 14.40 4.03
N TYR A 124 -2.27 13.31 3.75
CA TYR A 124 -2.33 12.09 4.53
C TYR A 124 -0.99 11.36 4.54
N HIS A 125 -0.59 10.87 5.71
CA HIS A 125 0.57 10.02 5.90
C HIS A 125 0.24 8.93 6.92
N ALA A 126 0.21 7.66 6.48
CA ALA A 126 -0.18 6.53 7.33
C ALA A 126 0.79 6.27 8.50
N GLY A 127 2.05 6.69 8.35
CA GLY A 127 3.10 6.60 9.36
C GLY A 127 4.21 5.65 8.91
N THR A 128 5.46 6.04 9.16
CA THR A 128 6.63 5.26 8.71
C THR A 128 6.72 3.92 9.42
N GLY A 129 6.38 3.86 10.71
CA GLY A 129 6.37 2.61 11.48
C GLY A 129 5.36 1.60 10.93
N LYS A 130 4.11 2.03 10.68
CA LYS A 130 3.06 1.15 10.15
C LYS A 130 3.38 0.65 8.74
N THR A 131 3.86 1.54 7.88
CA THR A 131 4.26 1.20 6.50
C THR A 131 5.43 0.22 6.48
N THR A 132 6.46 0.47 7.29
CA THR A 132 7.63 -0.43 7.42
C THR A 132 7.22 -1.78 7.99
N PHE A 133 6.42 -1.80 9.05
CA PHE A 133 5.89 -3.04 9.63
C PHE A 133 5.12 -3.86 8.59
N LEU A 134 4.27 -3.23 7.80
CA LEU A 134 3.50 -3.92 6.75
C LEU A 134 4.40 -4.45 5.63
N GLY A 135 5.45 -3.70 5.28
CA GLY A 135 6.48 -4.15 4.34
C GLY A 135 7.20 -5.39 4.86
N THR A 136 7.71 -5.35 6.09
CA THR A 136 8.40 -6.47 6.74
C THR A 136 7.48 -7.69 6.90
N LEU A 137 6.20 -7.47 7.27
CA LEU A 137 5.22 -8.54 7.40
C LEU A 137 4.97 -9.28 6.07
N ARG A 138 4.86 -8.55 4.97
CA ARG A 138 4.72 -9.13 3.62
C ARG A 138 5.98 -9.87 3.18
N PHE A 139 7.15 -9.31 3.49
CA PHE A 139 8.41 -9.94 3.15
C PHE A 139 8.59 -11.26 3.92
N ALA A 140 8.24 -11.28 5.21
CA ALA A 140 8.30 -12.49 6.03
C ALA A 140 7.38 -13.60 5.49
N THR A 141 6.16 -13.29 5.04
CA THR A 141 5.29 -14.32 4.46
C THR A 141 5.76 -14.82 3.10
N LEU A 142 6.43 -13.99 2.30
CA LEU A 142 7.10 -14.43 1.08
C LEU A 142 8.26 -15.40 1.38
N LEU A 143 9.05 -15.13 2.42
CA LEU A 143 10.12 -16.03 2.85
C LEU A 143 9.57 -17.36 3.37
N LEU A 144 8.48 -17.33 4.15
CA LEU A 144 7.81 -18.56 4.58
C LEU A 144 7.31 -19.36 3.38
N PHE A 145 6.61 -18.72 2.44
CA PHE A 145 6.16 -19.39 1.22
C PHE A 145 7.32 -19.98 0.41
N ALA A 146 8.44 -19.26 0.28
CA ALA A 146 9.62 -19.77 -0.40
C ALA A 146 10.25 -20.96 0.35
N GLY A 147 10.38 -20.90 1.67
CA GLY A 147 10.91 -22.01 2.47
C GLY A 147 10.05 -23.27 2.35
N PHE A 148 8.74 -23.15 2.54
CA PHE A 148 7.83 -24.29 2.42
C PHE A 148 7.74 -24.79 0.98
N GLY A 149 7.58 -23.90 -0.01
CA GLY A 149 7.38 -24.27 -1.40
C GLY A 149 8.63 -24.74 -2.15
N LEU A 150 9.81 -24.18 -1.85
CA LEU A 150 11.06 -24.47 -2.57
C LEU A 150 11.99 -25.44 -1.82
N VAL A 151 11.83 -25.61 -0.51
CA VAL A 151 12.67 -26.53 0.28
C VAL A 151 11.85 -27.74 0.71
N LEU A 152 10.73 -27.50 1.41
CA LEU A 152 10.00 -28.58 2.07
C LEU A 152 9.12 -29.40 1.10
N THR A 153 8.37 -28.74 0.22
CA THR A 153 7.53 -29.41 -0.80
C THR A 153 8.36 -30.32 -1.73
N PRO A 154 9.47 -29.87 -2.35
CA PRO A 154 10.27 -30.77 -3.19
C PRO A 154 10.98 -31.87 -2.38
N HIS A 155 11.28 -31.65 -1.10
CA HIS A 155 11.78 -32.71 -0.23
C HIS A 155 10.75 -33.85 -0.07
N TYR A 156 9.48 -33.52 0.21
CA TYR A 156 8.41 -34.52 0.31
C TYR A 156 8.08 -35.21 -1.02
N LEU A 157 8.21 -34.50 -2.14
CA LEU A 157 8.06 -35.11 -3.47
C LEU A 157 9.18 -36.11 -3.76
N LYS A 158 10.43 -35.78 -3.38
CA LYS A 158 11.58 -36.68 -3.56
C LYS A 158 11.57 -37.88 -2.63
N SER A 159 11.03 -37.75 -1.42
CA SER A 159 10.93 -38.87 -0.48
C SER A 159 9.80 -39.86 -0.80
N GLY A 160 9.01 -39.60 -1.85
CA GLY A 160 7.88 -40.47 -2.21
C GLY A 160 6.75 -40.45 -1.18
N ALA A 161 6.69 -39.42 -0.34
CA ALA A 161 5.64 -39.28 0.65
C ALA A 161 4.26 -39.15 -0.02
N PRO A 162 3.17 -39.63 0.60
CA PRO A 162 1.84 -39.51 0.01
C PRO A 162 1.48 -38.04 -0.18
N LEU A 163 0.73 -37.75 -1.25
CA LEU A 163 0.50 -36.41 -1.80
C LEU A 163 -0.09 -35.40 -0.78
N GLN A 164 -0.71 -35.87 0.29
CA GLN A 164 -1.21 -35.04 1.39
C GLN A 164 -0.12 -34.20 2.07
N TYR A 165 1.10 -34.72 2.25
CA TYR A 165 2.18 -34.02 2.93
C TYR A 165 2.78 -32.86 2.11
N PRO A 166 3.13 -33.02 0.81
CA PRO A 166 3.57 -31.89 0.00
C PRO A 166 2.47 -30.85 -0.20
N LEU A 167 1.20 -31.27 -0.32
CA LEU A 167 0.06 -30.35 -0.41
C LEU A 167 -0.14 -29.55 0.89
N ALA A 168 -0.09 -30.21 2.05
CA ALA A 168 -0.21 -29.55 3.34
C ALA A 168 0.95 -28.56 3.57
N SER A 169 2.17 -28.92 3.18
CA SER A 169 3.34 -28.04 3.25
C SER A 169 3.18 -26.80 2.37
N LEU A 170 2.71 -26.98 1.13
CA LEU A 170 2.44 -25.87 0.22
C LEU A 170 1.33 -24.96 0.76
N ALA A 171 0.25 -25.54 1.28
CA ALA A 171 -0.85 -24.81 1.88
C ALA A 171 -0.40 -24.00 3.10
N CYS A 172 0.50 -24.54 3.93
CA CYS A 172 1.06 -23.86 5.09
C CYS A 172 1.79 -22.55 4.72
N GLY A 173 2.52 -22.53 3.60
CA GLY A 173 3.16 -21.31 3.09
C GLY A 173 2.20 -20.37 2.35
N LEU A 174 1.25 -20.93 1.59
CA LEU A 174 0.35 -20.16 0.72
C LEU A 174 -0.74 -19.43 1.49
N ILE A 175 -1.31 -20.05 2.53
CA ILE A 175 -2.42 -19.48 3.31
C ILE A 175 -2.01 -18.15 3.98
N PRO A 176 -0.90 -18.05 4.73
CA PRO A 176 -0.45 -16.77 5.30
C PRO A 176 -0.14 -15.71 4.25
N LEU A 177 0.43 -16.11 3.10
CA LEU A 177 0.72 -15.20 1.99
C LEU A 177 -0.57 -14.56 1.44
N LEU A 178 -1.58 -15.38 1.16
CA LEU A 178 -2.88 -14.92 0.68
C LEU A 178 -3.62 -14.09 1.72
N TYR A 179 -3.57 -14.52 2.99
CA TYR A 179 -4.20 -13.80 4.10
C TYR A 179 -3.60 -12.39 4.25
N VAL A 180 -2.28 -12.30 4.44
CA VAL A 180 -1.61 -10.99 4.57
C VAL A 180 -1.82 -10.16 3.31
N GLY A 181 -1.72 -10.74 2.12
CA GLY A 181 -2.02 -10.06 0.86
C GLY A 181 -3.43 -9.47 0.86
N TYR A 182 -4.45 -10.26 1.17
CA TYR A 182 -5.85 -9.84 1.18
C TYR A 182 -6.13 -8.69 2.15
N PHE A 183 -5.57 -8.77 3.36
CA PHE A 183 -5.81 -7.79 4.43
C PHE A 183 -5.03 -6.49 4.24
N THR A 184 -3.80 -6.58 3.75
CA THR A 184 -2.91 -5.43 3.66
C THR A 184 -3.03 -4.70 2.31
N THR A 185 -3.55 -5.33 1.25
CA THR A 185 -3.67 -4.71 -0.10
C THR A 185 -4.31 -3.33 -0.12
N PRO A 186 -5.42 -3.05 0.59
CA PRO A 186 -6.05 -1.72 0.51
C PRO A 186 -5.27 -0.63 1.26
N PHE A 187 -4.16 -0.94 1.94
CA PHE A 187 -3.44 0.04 2.76
C PHE A 187 -2.84 1.19 1.94
N VAL A 188 -3.25 2.42 2.27
CA VAL A 188 -2.76 3.67 1.68
C VAL A 188 -1.59 4.20 2.51
N THR A 189 -0.52 4.62 1.84
CA THR A 189 0.70 5.17 2.48
C THR A 189 0.64 6.70 2.55
N PHE A 190 0.39 7.32 1.39
CA PHE A 190 0.32 8.78 1.22
C PHE A 190 -0.88 9.15 0.37
N VAL A 191 -1.51 10.28 0.68
CA VAL A 191 -2.47 10.95 -0.21
C VAL A 191 -1.96 12.36 -0.47
N HIS A 192 -1.87 12.70 -1.75
CA HIS A 192 -1.54 14.05 -2.19
C HIS A 192 -2.73 14.66 -2.90
N LEU A 193 -3.03 15.90 -2.57
CA LEU A 193 -4.05 16.71 -3.23
C LEU A 193 -3.35 17.69 -4.17
N ARG A 194 -3.80 17.77 -5.42
CA ARG A 194 -3.34 18.81 -6.35
C ARG A 194 -4.11 20.09 -6.08
N LEU A 195 -3.41 21.12 -5.62
CA LEU A 195 -3.98 22.42 -5.34
C LEU A 195 -3.94 23.33 -6.57
N PRO A 196 -5.04 24.03 -6.89
CA PRO A 196 -5.01 25.09 -7.90
C PRO A 196 -4.17 26.28 -7.41
N PRO A 197 -3.64 27.13 -8.31
CA PRO A 197 -2.74 28.23 -7.95
C PRO A 197 -3.31 29.17 -6.86
N TYR A 198 -4.60 29.48 -6.91
CA TYR A 198 -5.24 30.37 -5.93
C TYR A 198 -5.26 29.81 -4.50
N ALA A 199 -5.30 28.48 -4.34
CA ALA A 199 -5.40 27.83 -3.03
C ALA A 199 -4.05 27.66 -2.33
N ARG A 200 -2.94 28.10 -2.97
CA ARG A 200 -1.56 27.92 -2.47
C ARG A 200 -1.04 29.07 -1.63
N TRP A 201 -1.72 30.22 -1.68
CA TRP A 201 -1.22 31.46 -1.11
C TRP A 201 -1.35 31.56 0.41
N SER A 202 -2.43 31.00 0.99
CA SER A 202 -2.67 31.12 2.42
C SER A 202 -3.51 29.99 3.00
N THR A 203 -3.28 29.69 4.28
CA THR A 203 -4.08 28.73 5.08
C THR A 203 -5.61 28.96 5.02
N PRO A 204 -6.15 30.19 5.21
CA PRO A 204 -7.59 30.42 5.18
C PRO A 204 -8.23 30.18 3.81
N ILE A 205 -7.52 30.47 2.71
CA ILE A 205 -8.00 30.18 1.36
C ILE A 205 -8.01 28.67 1.14
N LEU A 206 -6.97 27.96 1.58
CA LEU A 206 -6.90 26.51 1.53
C LEU A 206 -8.06 25.87 2.32
N GLN A 207 -8.45 26.44 3.45
CA GLN A 207 -9.56 25.93 4.26
C GLN A 207 -10.90 26.09 3.55
N ARG A 208 -11.14 27.24 2.90
CA ARG A 208 -12.33 27.43 2.07
C ARG A 208 -12.36 26.41 0.93
N PHE A 209 -11.22 26.23 0.26
CA PHE A 209 -11.07 25.24 -0.81
C PHE A 209 -11.31 23.81 -0.32
N ALA A 210 -10.78 23.41 0.84
CA ALA A 210 -10.94 22.07 1.38
C ALA A 210 -12.42 21.72 1.64
N LYS A 211 -13.19 22.68 2.17
CA LYS A 211 -14.63 22.53 2.42
C LYS A 211 -15.47 22.45 1.15
N SER A 212 -15.12 23.23 0.12
CA SER A 212 -15.84 23.28 -1.15
C SER A 212 -15.11 22.56 -2.29
N ALA A 213 -14.26 21.58 -1.96
CA ALA A 213 -13.34 20.94 -2.90
C ALA A 213 -14.09 20.42 -4.14
N PRO A 214 -13.81 20.98 -5.34
CA PRO A 214 -14.50 20.59 -6.56
C PRO A 214 -14.31 19.11 -6.88
N PRO A 215 -15.31 18.44 -7.48
CA PRO A 215 -15.21 17.04 -7.88
C PRO A 215 -14.09 16.78 -8.90
N ASN A 216 -13.75 17.78 -9.71
CA ASN A 216 -12.67 17.75 -10.71
C ASN A 216 -11.26 17.84 -10.11
N THR A 217 -11.13 18.01 -8.79
CA THR A 217 -9.82 18.13 -8.14
C THR A 217 -9.07 16.79 -8.23
N GLN A 218 -7.82 16.82 -8.68
CA GLN A 218 -7.00 15.61 -8.78
C GLN A 218 -6.41 15.23 -7.43
N VAL A 219 -6.49 13.93 -7.11
CA VAL A 219 -5.95 13.29 -5.92
C VAL A 219 -5.01 12.17 -6.36
N ASP A 220 -3.79 12.20 -5.84
CA ASP A 220 -2.83 11.13 -6.04
C ASP A 220 -2.75 10.27 -4.76
N ILE A 221 -3.26 9.04 -4.86
CA ILE A 221 -3.16 8.05 -3.77
C ILE A 221 -1.96 7.14 -4.03
N THR A 222 -1.13 6.97 -3.02
CA THR A 222 0.00 6.04 -3.05
C THR A 222 -0.31 4.83 -2.20
N THR A 223 -0.44 3.67 -2.81
CA THR A 223 -0.63 2.39 -2.13
C THR A 223 0.64 1.56 -2.17
N LEU A 224 0.72 0.54 -1.31
CA LEU A 224 1.88 -0.36 -1.29
C LEU A 224 1.56 -1.63 -2.09
N SER A 225 2.36 -1.93 -3.13
CA SER A 225 2.27 -3.22 -3.83
C SER A 225 2.62 -4.39 -2.92
N LEU A 226 2.26 -5.63 -3.32
CA LEU A 226 2.58 -6.83 -2.56
C LEU A 226 4.09 -6.94 -2.25
N THR A 227 4.94 -6.48 -3.16
CA THR A 227 6.40 -6.46 -3.06
C THR A 227 6.97 -5.24 -2.31
N GLY A 228 6.12 -4.37 -1.73
CA GLY A 228 6.58 -3.19 -1.01
C GLY A 228 6.92 -1.98 -1.88
N THR A 229 6.84 -2.09 -3.21
CA THR A 229 7.02 -0.93 -4.11
C THR A 229 5.81 0.01 -4.00
N PRO A 230 6.02 1.33 -3.83
CA PRO A 230 4.93 2.29 -3.83
C PRO A 230 4.28 2.36 -5.21
N ARG A 231 2.95 2.40 -5.23
CA ARG A 231 2.11 2.51 -6.43
C ARG A 231 1.32 3.80 -6.40
N HIS A 232 1.62 4.71 -7.32
CA HIS A 232 0.88 5.95 -7.49
C HIS A 232 -0.35 5.73 -8.37
N SER A 233 -1.51 6.22 -7.91
CA SER A 233 -2.76 6.24 -8.65
C SER A 233 -3.33 7.66 -8.61
N SER A 234 -3.29 8.35 -9.76
CA SER A 234 -3.92 9.65 -9.94
C SER A 234 -5.38 9.47 -10.36
N MET A 235 -6.28 10.23 -9.75
CA MET A 235 -7.72 10.22 -10.05
C MET A 235 -8.39 11.52 -9.65
N MET A 236 -9.61 11.72 -10.14
CA MET A 236 -10.44 12.83 -9.68
C MET A 236 -11.11 12.51 -8.35
N LEU A 237 -11.40 13.54 -7.58
CA LEU A 237 -12.14 13.43 -6.33
C LEU A 237 -13.56 12.86 -6.53
N SER A 238 -14.14 13.05 -7.72
CA SER A 238 -15.41 12.46 -8.15
C SER A 238 -15.38 10.94 -8.26
N ASP A 239 -14.22 10.35 -8.60
CA ASP A 239 -14.10 8.91 -8.83
C ASP A 239 -14.09 8.11 -7.52
N LEU A 240 -13.84 8.78 -6.39
CA LEU A 240 -13.78 8.19 -5.05
C LEU A 240 -15.17 8.13 -4.43
N ARG A 241 -15.63 6.92 -4.13
CA ARG A 241 -16.88 6.66 -3.42
C ARG A 241 -16.60 6.09 -2.02
N PRO A 242 -17.29 6.55 -0.97
CA PRO A 242 -17.19 5.93 0.34
C PRO A 242 -17.83 4.55 0.30
N THR A 243 -17.17 3.55 0.87
CA THR A 243 -17.66 2.18 0.95
C THR A 243 -17.31 1.58 2.31
N LYS A 244 -17.97 0.48 2.68
CA LYS A 244 -17.58 -0.35 3.83
C LYS A 244 -17.48 -1.79 3.34
N GLN A 245 -16.30 -2.19 2.88
CA GLN A 245 -16.03 -3.55 2.44
C GLN A 245 -14.89 -4.18 3.25
N ARG A 246 -14.75 -5.51 3.18
CA ARG A 246 -13.71 -6.29 3.88
C ARG A 246 -13.65 -5.99 5.38
N PHE A 247 -14.74 -6.26 6.09
CA PHE A 247 -14.84 -6.00 7.54
C PHE A 247 -14.51 -4.55 7.92
N GLY A 248 -14.84 -3.58 7.05
CA GLY A 248 -14.56 -2.15 7.28
C GLY A 248 -13.13 -1.72 6.98
N MET A 249 -12.31 -2.58 6.38
CA MET A 249 -10.94 -2.23 5.99
C MET A 249 -10.89 -1.48 4.67
N VAL A 250 -11.95 -1.44 3.88
CA VAL A 250 -12.01 -0.58 2.70
C VAL A 250 -13.00 0.53 2.96
N ASN A 251 -12.49 1.77 3.00
CA ASN A 251 -13.25 2.99 3.29
C ASN A 251 -13.63 3.75 2.01
N PHE A 252 -12.79 3.67 0.99
CA PHE A 252 -13.01 4.31 -0.29
C PHE A 252 -12.81 3.33 -1.44
N GLU A 253 -13.66 3.42 -2.44
CA GLU A 253 -13.62 2.63 -3.66
C GLU A 253 -13.64 3.53 -4.89
N ARG A 254 -12.94 3.10 -5.93
CA ARG A 254 -12.93 3.70 -7.26
C ARG A 254 -13.45 2.68 -8.25
N ASP A 255 -14.30 3.11 -9.18
CA ASP A 255 -14.65 2.26 -10.31
C ASP A 255 -13.41 2.04 -11.19
N THR A 256 -13.05 0.78 -11.38
CA THR A 256 -11.86 0.35 -12.11
C THR A 256 -12.19 -0.51 -13.33
N LYS A 257 -13.46 -0.76 -13.62
CA LYS A 257 -13.88 -1.64 -14.74
C LYS A 257 -13.37 -1.13 -16.08
N GLY A 258 -13.76 0.09 -16.46
CA GLY A 258 -13.32 0.70 -17.73
C GLY A 258 -11.80 0.99 -17.80
N LEU A 259 -11.13 1.12 -16.65
CA LEU A 259 -9.67 1.29 -16.62
C LEU A 259 -8.91 -0.03 -16.80
N ASN A 260 -9.49 -1.15 -16.37
CA ASN A 260 -8.88 -2.46 -16.53
C ASN A 260 -9.06 -3.00 -17.95
N GLU A 261 -10.20 -2.71 -18.59
CA GLU A 261 -10.45 -3.10 -19.99
C GLU A 261 -9.44 -2.47 -20.96
N LYS A 262 -9.06 -1.21 -20.73
CA LYS A 262 -8.06 -0.51 -21.56
C LYS A 262 -6.62 -0.91 -21.23
N ARG A 263 -6.38 -1.70 -20.18
CA ARG A 263 -5.03 -2.06 -19.75
C ARG A 263 -4.57 -3.33 -20.46
N LYS A 264 -3.32 -3.29 -20.90
CA LYS A 264 -2.56 -4.44 -21.40
C LYS A 264 -2.48 -5.51 -20.30
N TRP A 265 -2.63 -6.78 -20.67
CA TRP A 265 -2.70 -7.93 -19.75
C TRP A 265 -1.48 -8.07 -18.83
N TRP A 266 -0.29 -7.63 -19.27
CA TRP A 266 0.94 -7.63 -18.47
C TRP A 266 1.00 -6.51 -17.41
N ARG A 267 0.12 -5.50 -17.49
CA ARG A 267 0.06 -4.45 -16.47
C ARG A 267 -0.83 -4.93 -15.33
N TRP A 268 -0.34 -4.73 -14.10
CA TRP A 268 -1.14 -4.95 -12.92
C TRP A 268 -2.50 -4.22 -12.99
N ARG A 269 -3.53 -4.89 -12.47
CA ARG A 269 -4.88 -4.33 -12.34
C ARG A 269 -4.83 -2.97 -11.62
N ALA A 270 -5.75 -2.08 -12.01
CA ALA A 270 -5.94 -0.79 -11.35
C ALA A 270 -6.34 -1.02 -9.88
N VAL A 271 -5.79 -0.21 -8.98
CA VAL A 271 -6.20 -0.26 -7.58
C VAL A 271 -7.54 0.45 -7.46
N GLY A 272 -8.55 -0.28 -7.02
CA GLY A 272 -9.89 0.26 -6.83
C GLY A 272 -10.30 0.40 -5.37
N LYS A 273 -9.55 -0.16 -4.43
CA LYS A 273 -9.94 -0.24 -3.01
C LYS A 273 -8.88 0.40 -2.14
N PHE A 274 -9.31 1.29 -1.26
CA PHE A 274 -8.43 2.11 -0.43
C PHE A 274 -8.88 2.09 1.03
N ASN A 275 -7.92 1.86 1.92
CA ASN A 275 -8.01 2.00 3.36
C ASN A 275 -7.28 3.28 3.75
N ILE A 276 -8.04 4.31 4.09
CA ILE A 276 -7.50 5.54 4.64
C ILE A 276 -7.96 5.60 6.09
N GLN A 277 -7.04 5.39 7.02
CA GLN A 277 -7.33 5.35 8.45
C GLN A 277 -7.49 6.77 8.98
N GLU A 278 -8.64 7.05 9.60
CA GLU A 278 -8.88 8.31 10.28
C GLU A 278 -7.92 8.47 11.47
N GLY A 279 -7.49 9.71 11.76
CA GLY A 279 -6.58 10.02 12.87
C GLY A 279 -5.09 10.04 12.53
N ASN A 280 -4.65 9.42 11.42
CA ASN A 280 -3.26 9.53 10.94
C ASN A 280 -2.96 10.90 10.28
N GLU A 281 -3.95 11.76 10.13
CA GLU A 281 -3.81 13.12 9.58
C GLU A 281 -2.85 14.00 10.40
N LYS A 282 -2.70 13.73 11.70
CA LYS A 282 -1.78 14.48 12.58
C LYS A 282 -0.32 14.38 12.15
N ASN A 283 0.01 13.40 11.30
CA ASN A 283 1.37 13.19 10.80
C ASN A 283 1.76 14.17 9.68
N CYS A 284 0.86 15.04 9.22
CA CYS A 284 1.11 16.02 8.15
C CYS A 284 0.73 17.45 8.58
N ARG A 285 1.50 18.45 8.14
CA ARG A 285 1.22 19.89 8.39
C ARG A 285 -0.18 20.31 7.91
N ALA A 286 -0.66 19.74 6.80
CA ALA A 286 -1.98 20.01 6.23
C ALA A 286 -2.92 18.81 6.32
N GLY A 287 -2.76 17.94 7.32
CA GLY A 287 -3.59 16.75 7.45
C GLY A 287 -5.07 17.03 7.72
N TRP A 288 -5.38 18.18 8.33
CA TRP A 288 -6.75 18.62 8.56
C TRP A 288 -7.56 18.78 7.26
N VAL A 289 -6.90 19.05 6.13
CA VAL A 289 -7.54 19.17 4.81
C VAL A 289 -8.24 17.87 4.42
N TRP A 290 -7.69 16.71 4.81
CA TRP A 290 -8.30 15.43 4.48
C TRP A 290 -9.67 15.24 5.12
N LYS A 291 -9.89 15.74 6.34
CA LYS A 291 -11.21 15.67 7.00
C LYS A 291 -12.27 16.38 6.20
N ASP A 292 -12.03 17.64 5.86
CA ASP A 292 -12.98 18.47 5.10
C ASP A 292 -13.26 17.85 3.72
N VAL A 293 -12.21 17.36 3.05
CA VAL A 293 -12.31 16.71 1.74
C VAL A 293 -13.10 15.39 1.83
N ALA A 294 -12.79 14.54 2.81
CA ALA A 294 -13.46 13.26 3.02
C ALA A 294 -14.93 13.45 3.40
N GLU A 295 -15.23 14.46 4.22
CA GLU A 295 -16.61 14.85 4.54
C GLU A 295 -17.35 15.32 3.28
N GLY A 296 -16.74 16.17 2.45
CA GLY A 296 -17.30 16.59 1.17
C GLY A 296 -17.62 15.41 0.24
N ILE A 297 -16.75 14.40 0.17
CA ILE A 297 -17.00 13.16 -0.58
C ILE A 297 -18.22 12.41 -0.01
N ARG A 298 -18.30 12.25 1.32
CA ARG A 298 -19.40 11.56 1.98
C ARG A 298 -20.74 12.27 1.78
N THR A 299 -20.76 13.59 1.88
CA THR A 299 -21.95 14.41 1.66
C THR A 299 -22.44 14.29 0.21
N ARG A 300 -21.54 14.37 -0.78
CA ARG A 300 -21.90 14.16 -2.19
C ARG A 300 -22.42 12.74 -2.46
N ALA A 301 -21.81 11.73 -1.84
CA ALA A 301 -22.27 10.36 -1.98
C ALA A 301 -23.69 10.15 -1.42
N LYS A 302 -24.03 10.81 -0.29
CA LYS A 302 -25.39 10.80 0.27
C LYS A 302 -26.39 11.50 -0.67
N VAL A 303 -26.04 12.67 -1.20
CA VAL A 303 -26.90 13.41 -2.15
C VAL A 303 -27.14 12.61 -3.42
N GLY A 304 -26.09 12.01 -3.99
CA GLY A 304 -26.19 11.17 -5.19
C GLY A 304 -26.99 9.87 -4.97
N ALA A 305 -27.02 9.35 -3.75
CA ALA A 305 -27.85 8.20 -3.39
C ALA A 305 -29.31 8.57 -3.12
N GLY A 306 -29.59 9.80 -2.66
CA GLY A 306 -30.94 10.31 -2.39
C GLY A 306 -31.66 10.91 -3.60
N GLY A 307 -30.94 11.33 -4.64
CA GLY A 307 -31.51 11.97 -5.84
C GLY A 307 -32.19 11.03 -6.86
N GLY A 308 -32.25 9.72 -6.57
CA GLY A 308 -32.89 8.72 -7.44
C GLY A 308 -34.40 8.53 -7.24
N GLY A 309 -35.03 9.24 -6.30
CA GLY A 309 -36.46 9.12 -6.01
C GLY A 309 -37.11 10.49 -5.80
N GLY A 310 -37.62 11.09 -6.88
CA GLY A 310 -38.29 12.40 -6.77
C GLY A 310 -38.61 13.09 -8.10
N GLY A 311 -38.83 12.33 -9.18
CA GLY A 311 -39.37 12.88 -10.42
C GLY A 311 -40.89 12.87 -10.39
N LYS A 312 -41.52 13.92 -9.84
CA LYS A 312 -42.89 14.31 -10.22
C LYS A 312 -43.16 15.78 -9.87
N GLY A 313 -43.33 16.58 -10.93
CA GLY A 313 -44.27 17.70 -10.95
C GLY A 313 -43.75 19.08 -10.53
N GLY A 314 -43.09 19.77 -11.46
CA GLY A 314 -43.11 21.23 -11.48
C GLY A 314 -43.99 21.70 -12.63
N VAL A 315 -45.16 22.29 -12.34
CA VAL A 315 -45.93 23.31 -13.11
C VAL A 315 -47.04 23.80 -12.13
N GLY A 316 -47.33 25.06 -11.87
CA GLY A 316 -46.90 26.31 -12.46
C GLY A 316 -47.24 27.50 -11.54
N ASN A 317 -46.63 28.61 -11.88
CA ASN A 317 -46.59 29.88 -11.16
C ASN A 317 -47.93 30.62 -11.34
N GLY A 318 -48.61 30.97 -10.24
CA GLY A 318 -49.86 31.73 -10.23
C GLY A 318 -49.76 32.97 -9.35
N ARG A 319 -49.05 34.00 -9.83
CA ARG A 319 -48.97 35.31 -9.18
C ARG A 319 -50.23 36.11 -9.55
N LYS A 320 -51.23 36.16 -8.66
CA LYS A 320 -52.35 37.10 -8.77
C LYS A 320 -52.02 38.38 -8.00
N THR A 321 -51.92 39.46 -8.76
CA THR A 321 -52.07 40.85 -8.34
C THR A 321 -53.55 41.19 -8.16
N GLY A 322 -53.85 42.06 -7.19
CA GLY A 322 -55.14 42.74 -6.98
C GLY A 322 -55.07 43.37 -5.58
N GLN A 323 -54.84 44.68 -5.46
CA GLN A 323 -55.85 45.76 -5.50
C GLN A 323 -56.98 45.51 -4.50
#